data_AF-A0A1B0DGY6-F1
#
_entry.id   AF-A0A1B0DGY6-F1
#
_cell.length_a   1.000
_cell.length_b   1.000
_cell.length_c   1.000
_cell.angle_alpha   90.00
_cell.angle_beta   90.00
_cell.angle_gamma   90.00
#
_symmetry.space_group_name_H-M   'P 1'
#
loop_
_entity.id
_entity.type
_entity.pdbx_description
1 polymer ?
#
loop_
_entity_poly.entity_id
_entity_poly.type
_entity_poly.pdbx_seq_one_letter_code
_entity_poly.pdbx_strand_id
1 'polypeptide(L)'
;MGLDLDETEMVRALQGSYGVPGKEQFTAAMDLAQTLFKCCAISSDINYDTSLWRLQGFGHRELTVPLTCCALQNSRDRNAYLGPKPINLSLCQSLQRHEYQSFRHLESCYDKIDLWYRQQYVIFLGAGMIVAIVEFCVLLSIILSCTKHARQRQKRKMSLRQIIREVDEAEVSEGGQESISMPDFTGSSPAAPTRLSNRSISKPRVPPKPTHVTQRVPETTMQYHAGLPEPDDGLPDVRKVFVQPPDVYKPKNITTFRPAASDYHISRSHLV
;
A
#
# COMPACT_ATOMS: atom_id res chain seq x y z
N MET A 1 -24.47 -5.14 5.15
CA MET A 1 -23.50 -5.19 4.04
C MET A 1 -22.38 -4.22 4.40
N GLY A 2 -21.24 -4.73 4.87
CA GLY A 2 -20.23 -3.98 5.64
C GLY A 2 -19.10 -3.38 4.80
N LEU A 3 -19.43 -2.49 3.87
CA LEU A 3 -18.45 -1.76 3.05
C LEU A 3 -18.76 -0.25 3.01
N ASP A 4 -19.51 0.24 3.99
CA ASP A 4 -19.80 1.67 4.10
C ASP A 4 -18.62 2.35 4.80
N LEU A 5 -18.15 3.45 4.23
CA LEU A 5 -17.14 4.29 4.89
C LEU A 5 -17.81 5.01 6.06
N ASP A 6 -17.19 5.01 7.25
CA ASP A 6 -17.73 5.79 8.36
C ASP A 6 -17.27 7.25 8.22
N GLU A 7 -18.21 8.13 7.85
CA GLU A 7 -17.98 9.57 7.74
C GLU A 7 -17.35 10.16 9.02
N THR A 8 -17.81 9.72 10.20
CA THR A 8 -17.36 10.28 11.48
C THR A 8 -15.91 9.88 11.78
N GLU A 9 -15.51 8.67 11.41
CA GLU A 9 -14.13 8.21 11.54
C GLU A 9 -13.21 8.96 10.59
N MET A 10 -13.64 9.17 9.35
CA MET A 10 -12.88 9.96 8.35
C MET A 10 -12.71 11.42 8.79
N VAL A 11 -13.76 12.05 9.34
CA VAL A 11 -13.67 13.41 9.90
C VAL A 11 -12.66 13.46 11.05
N ARG A 12 -12.69 12.49 11.98
CA ARG A 12 -11.70 12.40 13.07
C ARG A 12 -10.29 12.21 12.53
N ALA A 13 -10.13 11.37 11.52
CA ALA A 13 -8.84 11.15 10.86
C ALA A 13 -8.31 12.44 10.23
N LEU A 14 -9.17 13.19 9.52
CA LEU A 14 -8.85 14.50 8.95
C LEU A 14 -8.39 15.46 10.06
N GLN A 15 -9.21 15.65 11.09
CA GLN A 15 -8.94 16.59 12.18
C GLN A 15 -7.63 16.27 12.92
N GLY A 16 -7.30 14.99 13.12
CA GLY A 16 -6.13 14.55 13.87
C GLY A 16 -4.86 14.29 13.03
N SER A 17 -4.94 14.35 11.70
CA SER A 17 -3.83 13.92 10.82
C SER A 17 -3.49 14.88 9.70
N TYR A 18 -4.45 15.68 9.25
CA TYR A 18 -4.20 16.65 8.19
C TYR A 18 -3.18 17.69 8.66
N GLY A 19 -2.15 17.94 7.86
CA GLY A 19 -1.11 18.94 8.13
C GLY A 19 -0.24 18.67 9.36
N VAL A 20 -0.34 17.49 9.99
CA VAL A 20 0.46 17.12 11.16
C VAL A 20 1.83 16.58 10.70
N PRO A 21 2.95 17.04 11.29
CA PRO A 21 4.27 16.53 10.94
C PRO A 21 4.36 15.01 11.16
N GLY A 22 4.96 14.30 10.21
CA GLY A 22 5.02 12.83 10.21
C GLY A 22 3.77 12.13 9.63
N LYS A 23 2.72 12.88 9.27
CA LYS A 23 1.51 12.37 8.59
C LYS A 23 1.29 13.02 7.21
N GLU A 24 2.39 13.31 6.53
CA GLU A 24 2.40 14.02 5.25
C GLU A 24 1.66 13.25 4.15
N GLN A 25 1.78 11.92 4.16
CA GLN A 25 1.10 11.04 3.20
C GLN A 25 -0.42 11.17 3.27
N PHE A 26 -0.97 11.35 4.48
CA PHE A 26 -2.40 11.59 4.65
C PHE A 26 -2.80 12.95 4.08
N THR A 27 -1.99 13.98 4.33
CA THR A 27 -2.21 15.32 3.78
C THR A 27 -2.19 15.30 2.25
N ALA A 28 -1.20 14.63 1.64
CA ALA A 28 -1.09 14.49 0.20
C ALA A 28 -2.28 13.76 -0.42
N ALA A 29 -2.71 12.66 0.21
CA ALA A 29 -3.86 11.89 -0.26
C ALA A 29 -5.14 12.72 -0.19
N MET A 30 -5.33 13.50 0.88
CA MET A 30 -6.48 14.39 1.02
C MET A 30 -6.43 15.54 -0.01
N ASP A 31 -5.28 16.17 -0.18
CA ASP A 31 -5.06 17.26 -1.15
C ASP A 31 -5.29 16.78 -2.59
N LEU A 32 -4.83 15.56 -2.91
CA LEU A 32 -5.12 14.90 -4.19
C LEU A 32 -6.62 14.64 -4.35
N ALA A 33 -7.30 14.10 -3.33
CA ALA A 33 -8.74 13.86 -3.40
C ALA A 33 -9.52 15.15 -3.64
N GLN A 34 -9.18 16.23 -2.94
CA GLN A 34 -9.84 17.53 -3.08
C GLN A 34 -9.69 18.11 -4.47
N THR A 35 -8.48 18.08 -5.02
CA THR A 35 -8.23 18.57 -6.38
C THR A 35 -8.86 17.71 -7.46
N LEU A 36 -8.85 16.38 -7.28
CA LEU A 36 -9.41 15.42 -8.23
C LEU A 36 -10.93 15.47 -8.28
N PHE A 37 -11.57 15.47 -7.10
CA PHE A 37 -13.03 15.42 -6.97
C PHE A 37 -13.69 16.80 -6.86
N LYS A 38 -12.90 17.88 -6.79
CA LYS A 38 -13.40 19.27 -6.65
C LYS A 38 -14.34 19.43 -5.45
N CYS A 39 -13.90 18.87 -4.33
CA CYS A 39 -14.61 18.84 -3.05
C CYS A 39 -13.74 19.49 -1.96
N CYS A 40 -14.33 19.80 -0.80
CA CYS A 40 -13.58 20.34 0.33
C CYS A 40 -13.94 19.62 1.62
N ALA A 41 -12.88 19.23 2.36
CA ALA A 41 -12.98 18.45 3.59
C ALA A 41 -13.76 17.12 3.41
N ILE A 42 -13.96 16.38 4.51
CA ILE A 42 -14.70 15.11 4.44
C ILE A 42 -16.19 15.38 4.27
N SER A 43 -16.78 16.20 5.14
CA SER A 43 -18.22 16.50 5.09
C SER A 43 -18.52 17.97 4.79
N SER A 44 -17.77 18.90 5.39
CA SER A 44 -17.87 20.34 5.14
C SER A 44 -16.56 21.03 5.48
N ASP A 45 -16.32 22.18 4.87
CA ASP A 45 -15.19 23.08 5.15
C ASP A 45 -14.97 23.37 6.64
N ILE A 46 -16.03 23.34 7.46
CA ILE A 46 -15.95 23.51 8.94
C ILE A 46 -15.12 22.41 9.62
N ASN A 47 -14.92 21.24 8.98
CA ASN A 47 -14.05 20.20 9.55
C ASN A 47 -12.60 20.69 9.76
N TYR A 48 -12.16 21.72 9.03
CA TYR A 48 -10.85 22.32 9.21
C TYR A 48 -10.75 23.21 10.44
N ASP A 49 -11.83 23.88 10.85
CA ASP A 49 -11.82 24.79 12.01
C ASP A 49 -11.45 24.08 13.32
N THR A 50 -11.83 22.80 13.41
CA THR A 50 -11.58 21.94 14.58
C THR A 50 -10.38 21.01 14.40
N SER A 51 -9.68 21.11 13.28
CA SER A 51 -8.50 20.29 12.99
C SER A 51 -7.26 20.77 13.74
N LEU A 52 -6.35 19.85 14.04
CA LEU A 52 -5.04 20.19 14.60
C LEU A 52 -4.24 21.12 13.68
N TRP A 53 -4.41 20.99 12.36
CA TRP A 53 -3.79 21.89 11.38
C TRP A 53 -4.09 23.36 11.65
N ARG A 54 -5.36 23.68 11.94
CA ARG A 54 -5.82 25.03 12.28
C ARG A 54 -5.44 25.40 13.72
N LEU A 55 -5.77 24.52 14.67
CA LEU A 55 -5.62 24.81 16.10
C LEU A 55 -4.17 24.94 16.56
N GLN A 56 -3.26 24.12 16.02
CA GLN A 56 -1.83 24.16 16.35
C GLN A 56 -1.05 25.11 15.42
N GLY A 57 -1.71 25.70 14.42
CA GLY A 57 -1.06 26.61 13.48
C GLY A 57 -0.01 25.93 12.61
N PHE A 58 -0.18 24.64 12.31
CA PHE A 58 0.61 23.98 11.26
C PHE A 58 0.24 24.53 9.88
N GLY A 59 -1.01 24.97 9.72
CA GLY A 59 -1.40 25.86 8.64
C GLY A 59 -0.99 27.30 8.92
N HIS A 60 -0.80 28.07 7.85
CA HIS A 60 -0.74 29.53 7.97
C HIS A 60 -2.01 30.03 8.66
N ARG A 61 -1.85 30.87 9.70
CA ARG A 61 -2.98 31.34 10.54
C ARG A 61 -4.04 32.12 9.76
N GLU A 62 -3.66 32.68 8.62
CA GLU A 62 -4.55 33.39 7.69
C GLU A 62 -5.40 32.47 6.80
N LEU A 63 -5.09 31.17 6.72
CA LEU A 63 -5.82 30.22 5.89
C LEU A 63 -6.95 29.56 6.68
N THR A 64 -8.19 29.87 6.31
CA THR A 64 -9.41 29.24 6.82
C THR A 64 -9.52 27.79 6.33
N VAL A 65 -9.18 27.54 5.07
CA VAL A 65 -9.18 26.21 4.44
C VAL A 65 -7.88 25.96 3.68
N PRO A 66 -7.50 24.70 3.42
CA PRO A 66 -6.40 24.41 2.53
C PRO A 66 -6.59 24.97 1.12
N LEU A 67 -5.49 25.31 0.47
CA LEU A 67 -5.52 25.88 -0.89
C LEU A 67 -6.13 24.93 -1.93
N THR A 68 -6.07 23.63 -1.70
CA THR A 68 -6.70 22.58 -2.52
C THR A 68 -8.22 22.59 -2.47
N CYS A 69 -8.84 23.19 -1.44
CA CYS A 69 -10.28 23.46 -1.41
C CYS A 69 -10.70 24.63 -2.31
N CYS A 70 -9.75 25.45 -2.76
CA CYS A 70 -10.03 26.58 -3.63
C CYS A 70 -10.17 26.17 -5.09
N ALA A 71 -10.95 26.93 -5.85
CA ALA A 71 -10.96 26.82 -7.31
C ALA A 71 -9.57 27.16 -7.86
N LEU A 72 -8.92 26.17 -8.50
CA LEU A 72 -7.54 26.27 -8.97
C LEU A 72 -7.44 26.76 -10.42
N GLN A 73 -6.51 27.68 -10.67
CA GLN A 73 -6.15 28.12 -12.01
C GLN A 73 -5.40 27.01 -12.77
N ASN A 74 -4.56 26.25 -12.07
CA ASN A 74 -3.82 25.11 -12.61
C ASN A 74 -4.60 23.78 -12.52
N SER A 75 -5.93 23.81 -12.51
CA SER A 75 -6.77 22.59 -12.39
C SER A 75 -6.58 21.55 -13.50
N ARG A 76 -5.94 21.92 -14.62
CA ARG A 76 -5.61 20.98 -15.71
C ARG A 76 -4.29 20.23 -15.50
N ASP A 77 -3.46 20.69 -14.56
CA ASP A 77 -2.20 20.03 -14.23
C ASP A 77 -2.46 18.80 -13.34
N ARG A 78 -1.81 17.68 -13.64
CA ARG A 78 -1.88 16.47 -12.81
C ARG A 78 -1.27 16.70 -11.43
N ASN A 79 -0.32 17.62 -11.31
CA ASN A 79 0.37 17.94 -10.07
C ASN A 79 -0.21 19.16 -9.34
N ALA A 80 -1.44 19.57 -9.68
CA ALA A 80 -2.09 20.72 -9.05
C ALA A 80 -2.23 20.59 -7.53
N TYR A 81 -2.29 19.37 -6.99
CA TYR A 81 -2.36 19.10 -5.55
C TYR A 81 -1.06 19.39 -4.80
N LEU A 82 0.10 19.30 -5.48
CA LEU A 82 1.42 19.58 -4.87
C LEU A 82 1.71 21.08 -4.79
N GLY A 83 1.14 21.86 -5.71
CA GLY A 83 1.34 23.30 -5.82
C GLY A 83 0.05 24.00 -6.25
N PRO A 84 -1.00 24.00 -5.41
CA PRO A 84 -2.29 24.58 -5.77
C PRO A 84 -2.17 26.09 -5.97
N LYS A 85 -2.61 26.56 -7.15
CA LYS A 85 -2.67 27.99 -7.47
C LYS A 85 -4.13 28.43 -7.51
N PRO A 86 -4.68 28.98 -6.42
CA PRO A 86 -6.07 29.44 -6.40
C PRO A 86 -6.27 30.60 -7.38
N ILE A 87 -7.42 30.63 -8.04
CA ILE A 87 -7.79 31.73 -8.95
C ILE A 87 -7.85 33.05 -8.18
N ASN A 88 -8.46 33.03 -7.00
CA ASN A 88 -8.53 34.18 -6.11
C ASN A 88 -8.37 33.71 -4.65
N LEU A 89 -7.20 33.97 -4.08
CA LEU A 89 -6.87 33.53 -2.72
C LEU A 89 -7.74 34.23 -1.68
N SER A 90 -7.92 35.55 -1.77
CA SER A 90 -8.68 36.30 -0.76
C SER A 90 -10.15 35.91 -0.72
N LEU A 91 -10.78 35.75 -1.89
CA LEU A 91 -12.19 35.34 -1.96
C LEU A 91 -12.38 33.90 -1.51
N CYS A 92 -11.47 32.99 -1.86
CA CYS A 92 -11.54 31.61 -1.38
C CYS A 92 -11.40 31.53 0.15
N GLN A 93 -10.55 32.36 0.77
CA GLN A 93 -10.27 32.34 2.21
C GLN A 93 -11.25 33.18 3.04
N SER A 94 -12.18 33.89 2.39
CA SER A 94 -13.20 34.68 3.07
C SER A 94 -14.05 33.81 4.03
N LEU A 95 -14.54 34.43 5.09
CA LEU A 95 -15.49 33.86 6.04
C LEU A 95 -16.94 34.01 5.56
N GLN A 96 -17.18 34.91 4.61
CA GLN A 96 -18.54 35.22 4.16
C GLN A 96 -18.94 34.31 3.01
N ARG A 97 -20.01 33.53 3.21
CA ARG A 97 -20.49 32.52 2.25
C ARG A 97 -20.75 33.06 0.85
N HIS A 98 -21.27 34.27 0.76
CA HIS A 98 -21.56 34.90 -0.52
C HIS A 98 -20.30 35.19 -1.36
N GLU A 99 -19.15 35.41 -0.71
CA GLU A 99 -17.87 35.68 -1.37
C GLU A 99 -17.18 34.38 -1.79
N TYR A 100 -17.16 33.37 -0.93
CA TYR A 100 -16.40 32.15 -1.19
C TYR A 100 -17.14 31.10 -2.03
N GLN A 101 -18.47 31.15 -2.15
CA GLN A 101 -19.26 30.12 -2.86
C GLN A 101 -18.82 29.84 -4.30
N SER A 102 -18.25 30.84 -4.99
CA SER A 102 -17.80 30.71 -6.38
C SER A 102 -16.30 30.40 -6.49
N PHE A 103 -15.54 30.51 -5.40
CA PHE A 103 -14.08 30.37 -5.38
C PHE A 103 -13.59 29.23 -4.48
N ARG A 104 -14.51 28.56 -3.76
CA ARG A 104 -14.25 27.42 -2.87
C ARG A 104 -15.19 26.27 -3.23
N HIS A 105 -14.67 25.04 -3.17
CA HIS A 105 -15.49 23.84 -3.27
C HIS A 105 -16.33 23.67 -2.01
N LEU A 106 -17.66 23.56 -2.16
CA LEU A 106 -18.61 23.37 -1.05
C LEU A 106 -19.09 21.93 -0.92
N GLU A 107 -18.81 21.12 -1.94
CA GLU A 107 -19.22 19.73 -2.01
C GLU A 107 -18.40 18.88 -1.04
N SER A 108 -19.06 17.92 -0.40
CA SER A 108 -18.48 16.92 0.47
C SER A 108 -17.56 15.97 -0.32
N CYS A 109 -16.35 15.70 0.18
CA CYS A 109 -15.51 14.67 -0.44
C CYS A 109 -15.99 13.26 -0.12
N TYR A 110 -16.68 13.07 1.00
CA TYR A 110 -17.18 11.76 1.43
C TYR A 110 -18.02 11.09 0.34
N ASP A 111 -19.02 11.80 -0.20
CA ASP A 111 -19.92 11.23 -1.21
C ASP A 111 -19.19 10.81 -2.48
N LYS A 112 -18.18 11.60 -2.89
CA LYS A 112 -17.38 11.34 -4.08
C LYS A 112 -16.42 10.17 -3.86
N ILE A 113 -15.79 10.12 -2.68
CA ILE A 113 -14.86 9.05 -2.31
C ILE A 113 -15.60 7.73 -2.12
N ASP A 114 -16.77 7.72 -1.47
CA ASP A 114 -17.57 6.50 -1.29
C ASP A 114 -18.01 5.92 -2.63
N LEU A 115 -18.53 6.76 -3.53
CA LEU A 115 -18.90 6.32 -4.87
C LEU A 115 -17.70 5.76 -5.64
N TRP A 116 -16.57 6.45 -5.61
CA TRP A 116 -15.34 5.99 -6.25
C TRP A 116 -14.83 4.67 -5.65
N TYR A 117 -14.84 4.56 -4.31
CA TYR A 117 -14.40 3.38 -3.58
C TYR A 117 -15.24 2.16 -3.92
N ARG A 118 -16.57 2.30 -3.92
CA ARG A 118 -17.51 1.23 -4.32
C ARG A 118 -17.24 0.77 -5.75
N GLN A 119 -16.98 1.70 -6.66
CA GLN A 119 -16.69 1.36 -8.06
C GLN A 119 -15.36 0.59 -8.20
N GLN A 120 -14.29 1.05 -7.57
CA GLN A 120 -12.99 0.36 -7.62
C GLN A 120 -13.04 -1.01 -6.95
N TYR A 121 -13.78 -1.12 -5.85
CA TYR A 121 -13.95 -2.37 -5.13
C TYR A 121 -14.56 -3.47 -6.02
N VAL A 122 -15.58 -3.13 -6.82
CA VAL A 122 -16.18 -4.07 -7.77
C VAL A 122 -15.17 -4.52 -8.83
N ILE A 123 -14.32 -3.61 -9.32
CA ILE A 123 -13.27 -3.93 -10.30
C ILE A 123 -12.25 -4.90 -9.69
N PHE A 124 -11.77 -4.62 -8.47
CA PHE A 124 -10.82 -5.50 -7.78
C PHE A 124 -11.40 -6.88 -7.46
N LEU A 125 -12.67 -6.95 -7.03
CA LEU A 125 -13.34 -8.23 -6.83
C LEU A 125 -13.47 -9.01 -8.15
N GLY A 126 -13.85 -8.35 -9.23
CA GLY A 126 -13.94 -8.97 -10.55
C GLY A 126 -12.59 -9.52 -11.01
N ALA A 127 -11.53 -8.72 -10.90
CA ALA A 127 -10.17 -9.14 -11.23
C ALA A 127 -9.70 -10.31 -10.34
N GLY A 128 -9.95 -10.24 -9.03
CA GLY A 128 -9.63 -11.32 -8.09
C GLY A 128 -10.36 -12.63 -8.41
N MET A 129 -11.64 -12.56 -8.80
CA MET A 129 -12.40 -13.73 -9.24
C MET A 129 -11.83 -14.35 -10.52
N ILE A 130 -11.40 -13.54 -11.49
CA ILE A 130 -10.75 -14.03 -12.71
C ILE A 130 -9.45 -14.76 -12.36
N VAL A 131 -8.61 -14.17 -11.51
CA VAL A 131 -7.35 -14.80 -11.06
C VAL A 131 -7.63 -16.13 -10.35
N ALA A 132 -8.63 -16.18 -9.46
CA ALA A 132 -9.01 -17.40 -8.76
C ALA A 132 -9.50 -18.51 -9.71
N ILE A 133 -10.27 -18.15 -10.75
CA ILE A 133 -10.72 -19.11 -11.78
C ILE A 133 -9.52 -19.66 -12.56
N VAL A 134 -8.60 -18.78 -12.99
CA VAL A 134 -7.40 -19.20 -13.72
C VAL A 134 -6.55 -20.16 -12.87
N GLU A 135 -6.32 -19.81 -11.60
CA GLU A 135 -5.59 -20.66 -10.66
C GLU A 135 -6.29 -22.02 -10.49
N PHE A 136 -7.60 -22.02 -10.31
CA PHE A 136 -8.38 -23.25 -10.20
C PHE A 136 -8.30 -24.11 -11.47
N CYS A 137 -8.39 -23.51 -12.66
CA CYS A 137 -8.23 -24.20 -13.94
C CYS A 137 -6.84 -24.83 -14.11
N VAL A 138 -5.78 -24.15 -13.66
CA VAL A 138 -4.41 -24.67 -13.68
C VAL A 138 -4.30 -25.88 -12.74
N LEU A 139 -4.81 -25.79 -11.51
CA LEU A 139 -4.80 -26.89 -10.56
C LEU A 139 -5.57 -28.12 -11.08
N LEU A 140 -6.75 -27.90 -11.65
CA LEU A 140 -7.53 -28.98 -12.27
C LEU A 140 -6.79 -29.62 -13.44
N SER A 141 -6.14 -28.83 -14.29
CA SER A 141 -5.38 -29.35 -15.44
C SER A 141 -4.23 -30.25 -15.00
N ILE A 142 -3.52 -29.88 -13.93
CA ILE A 142 -2.44 -30.69 -13.34
C ILE A 142 -3.01 -32.01 -12.79
N ILE A 143 -4.10 -31.95 -12.02
CA ILE A 143 -4.72 -33.15 -11.42
C ILE A 143 -5.26 -34.09 -12.51
N LEU A 144 -5.93 -33.56 -13.54
CA LEU A 144 -6.45 -34.35 -14.65
C LEU A 144 -5.33 -34.98 -15.49
N SER A 145 -4.22 -34.27 -15.69
CA SER A 145 -3.04 -34.84 -16.36
C SER A 145 -2.44 -36.00 -15.55
N CYS A 146 -2.24 -35.82 -14.25
CA CYS A 146 -1.74 -36.88 -13.35
C CYS A 146 -2.65 -38.11 -13.33
N THR A 147 -3.96 -37.92 -13.21
CA THR A 147 -4.93 -39.03 -13.20
C THR A 147 -4.99 -39.75 -14.55
N LYS A 148 -4.96 -39.02 -15.68
CA LYS A 148 -4.90 -39.60 -17.03
C LYS A 148 -3.64 -40.44 -17.23
N HIS A 149 -2.47 -39.91 -16.86
CA HIS A 149 -1.21 -40.63 -16.98
C HIS A 149 -1.13 -41.86 -16.06
N ALA A 150 -1.64 -41.78 -14.82
CA ALA A 150 -1.73 -42.93 -13.93
C ALA A 150 -2.62 -44.04 -14.53
N ARG A 151 -3.77 -43.67 -15.10
CA ARG A 151 -4.70 -44.60 -15.75
C ARG A 151 -4.09 -45.25 -17.00
N GLN A 152 -3.34 -44.49 -17.81
CA GLN A 152 -2.61 -45.03 -18.96
C GLN A 152 -1.46 -45.96 -18.53
N ARG A 153 -0.72 -45.62 -17.48
CA ARG A 153 0.31 -46.50 -16.91
C ARG A 153 -0.28 -47.82 -16.43
N GLN A 154 -1.44 -47.81 -15.78
CA GLN A 154 -2.14 -49.04 -15.39
C GLN A 154 -2.56 -49.89 -16.61
N LYS A 155 -3.11 -49.25 -17.67
CA LYS A 155 -3.46 -49.96 -18.92
C LYS A 155 -2.24 -50.61 -19.58
N ARG A 156 -1.13 -49.88 -19.70
CA ARG A 156 0.13 -50.43 -20.26
C ARG A 156 0.69 -51.58 -19.42
N LYS A 157 0.63 -51.47 -18.08
CA LYS A 157 1.05 -52.56 -17.18
C LYS A 157 0.22 -53.83 -17.35
N MET A 158 -1.09 -53.72 -17.59
CA MET A 158 -1.95 -54.90 -17.84
C MET A 158 -1.63 -55.57 -19.18
N SER A 159 -1.46 -54.78 -20.26
CA SER A 159 -1.10 -55.33 -21.58
C SER A 159 0.30 -55.97 -21.59
N LEU A 160 1.29 -55.37 -20.92
CA LEU A 160 2.63 -55.96 -20.80
C LEU A 160 2.61 -57.29 -20.01
N ARG A 161 1.83 -57.38 -18.93
CA ARG A 161 1.66 -58.63 -18.17
C ARG A 161 1.03 -59.74 -19.01
N GLN A 162 0.15 -59.40 -19.95
CA GLN A 162 -0.45 -60.37 -20.86
C GLN A 162 0.58 -60.89 -21.87
N ILE A 163 1.39 -60.00 -22.46
CA ILE A 163 2.46 -60.38 -23.40
C ILE A 163 3.52 -61.27 -22.69
N ILE A 164 3.94 -60.92 -21.47
CA ILE A 164 4.91 -61.74 -20.72
C ILE A 164 4.37 -63.15 -20.49
N ARG A 165 3.07 -63.30 -20.16
CA ARG A 165 2.46 -64.63 -19.99
C ARG A 165 2.44 -65.46 -21.29
N GLU A 166 2.18 -64.83 -22.43
CA GLU A 166 2.21 -65.52 -23.73
C GLU A 166 3.62 -65.99 -24.09
N VAL A 167 4.67 -65.24 -23.74
CA VAL A 167 6.07 -65.64 -23.98
C VAL A 167 6.49 -66.78 -23.05
N ASP A 168 6.12 -66.74 -21.76
CA ASP A 168 6.39 -67.84 -20.82
C ASP A 168 5.73 -69.16 -21.25
N GLU A 169 4.53 -69.12 -21.83
CA GLU A 169 3.86 -70.33 -22.34
C GLU A 169 4.48 -70.86 -23.65
N ALA A 170 5.09 -70.00 -24.47
CA ALA A 170 5.75 -70.41 -25.71
C ALA A 170 7.11 -71.11 -25.45
N GLU A 171 7.89 -70.65 -24.47
CA GLU A 171 9.17 -71.29 -24.12
C GLU A 171 9.00 -72.68 -23.49
N VAL A 172 7.87 -72.95 -22.82
CA VAL A 172 7.58 -74.28 -22.26
C VAL A 172 7.32 -75.33 -23.36
N SER A 173 7.06 -74.93 -24.61
CA SER A 173 6.80 -75.88 -25.71
C SER A 173 8.01 -76.21 -26.59
N GLU A 174 9.13 -75.48 -26.52
CA GLU A 174 10.39 -75.79 -27.26
C GLU A 174 11.54 -76.33 -26.38
N GLY A 175 11.36 -76.42 -25.06
CA GLY A 175 12.34 -76.97 -24.12
C GLY A 175 12.32 -78.51 -24.00
N GLY A 176 12.27 -79.23 -25.12
CA GLY A 176 12.44 -80.67 -25.19
C GLY A 176 13.87 -81.06 -25.53
N GLN A 177 14.67 -81.33 -24.49
CA GLN A 177 15.84 -82.24 -24.51
C GLN A 177 17.20 -81.66 -24.96
N GLU A 178 17.98 -81.11 -24.01
CA GLU A 178 19.41 -81.40 -23.96
C GLU A 178 19.92 -81.45 -22.51
N SER A 179 20.26 -82.66 -22.08
CA SER A 179 20.87 -83.00 -20.80
C SER A 179 22.39 -82.88 -20.92
N ILE A 180 23.01 -81.89 -20.29
CA ILE A 180 24.46 -81.88 -20.04
C ILE A 180 24.76 -81.48 -18.59
N SER A 181 25.58 -82.37 -18.01
CA SER A 181 26.12 -82.56 -16.67
C SER A 181 26.63 -81.36 -15.87
N MET A 182 26.48 -81.49 -14.54
CA MET A 182 27.23 -80.82 -13.45
C MET A 182 28.75 -80.83 -13.67
N PRO A 183 29.47 -79.87 -13.05
CA PRO A 183 30.27 -80.29 -11.90
C PRO A 183 30.14 -79.38 -10.67
N ASP A 184 30.37 -80.00 -9.52
CA ASP A 184 30.68 -79.40 -8.22
C ASP A 184 31.72 -78.28 -8.32
N PHE A 185 31.51 -77.17 -7.62
CA PHE A 185 32.59 -76.58 -6.83
C PHE A 185 32.06 -75.73 -5.67
N THR A 186 32.55 -76.14 -4.51
CA THR A 186 32.60 -75.55 -3.17
C THR A 186 32.46 -74.04 -3.00
N GLY A 187 31.77 -73.64 -1.93
CA GLY A 187 32.37 -72.69 -0.97
C GLY A 187 31.54 -71.47 -0.58
N SER A 188 31.34 -71.34 0.75
CA SER A 188 31.23 -70.09 1.53
C SER A 188 29.82 -69.58 1.89
N SER A 189 29.40 -69.99 3.10
CA SER A 189 28.59 -69.22 4.09
C SER A 189 29.31 -67.90 4.48
N PRO A 190 28.79 -66.99 5.35
CA PRO A 190 27.44 -66.71 5.93
C PRO A 190 27.01 -65.26 5.54
N ALA A 191 25.89 -64.62 5.90
CA ALA A 191 25.33 -64.35 7.22
C ALA A 191 24.00 -63.58 7.05
N ALA A 192 23.12 -63.74 8.04
CA ALA A 192 21.83 -63.08 8.20
C ALA A 192 21.97 -61.61 8.69
N PRO A 193 20.95 -61.01 9.34
CA PRO A 193 19.71 -60.43 8.81
C PRO A 193 19.65 -58.92 9.15
N THR A 194 18.47 -58.28 9.03
CA THR A 194 17.85 -57.39 10.06
C THR A 194 17.24 -56.07 9.53
N ARG A 195 15.91 -56.01 9.70
CA ARG A 195 15.00 -54.93 10.18
C ARG A 195 15.21 -53.45 9.84
N LEU A 196 14.03 -52.85 9.58
CA LEU A 196 13.48 -51.58 10.08
C LEU A 196 14.41 -50.36 10.16
N SER A 197 14.05 -49.31 9.41
CA SER A 197 14.10 -47.96 9.97
C SER A 197 12.96 -47.12 9.44
N ASN A 198 11.99 -46.88 10.34
CA ASN A 198 11.19 -45.66 10.36
C ASN A 198 12.13 -44.44 10.28
N ARG A 199 11.77 -43.45 9.47
CA ARG A 199 12.39 -42.12 9.58
C ARG A 199 11.30 -41.08 9.76
N SER A 200 11.21 -40.65 11.00
CA SER A 200 10.39 -39.58 11.52
C SER A 200 10.79 -38.22 10.95
N ILE A 201 9.76 -37.46 10.57
CA ILE A 201 9.50 -36.06 10.92
C ILE A 201 10.72 -35.27 11.42
N SER A 202 11.20 -34.35 10.58
CA SER A 202 12.02 -33.21 10.99
C SER A 202 11.31 -31.91 10.62
N LYS A 203 10.80 -31.22 11.64
CA LYS A 203 10.36 -29.81 11.64
C LYS A 203 11.48 -28.89 11.13
N PRO A 204 11.19 -27.93 10.23
CA PRO A 204 12.05 -26.78 10.03
C PRO A 204 11.96 -25.80 11.21
N ARG A 205 13.14 -25.32 11.60
CA ARG A 205 13.47 -24.50 12.75
C ARG A 205 13.07 -23.04 12.50
N VAL A 206 12.43 -22.42 13.50
CA VAL A 206 12.13 -20.98 13.57
C VAL A 206 13.44 -20.18 13.61
N PRO A 207 13.63 -19.15 12.77
CA PRO A 207 14.79 -18.27 12.85
C PRO A 207 14.71 -17.33 14.08
N PRO A 208 15.83 -17.06 14.77
CA PRO A 208 15.84 -16.17 15.92
C PRO A 208 15.68 -14.70 15.53
N LYS A 209 14.97 -13.98 16.40
CA LYS A 209 14.68 -12.54 16.37
C LYS A 209 15.98 -11.73 16.49
N PRO A 210 16.22 -10.70 15.65
CA PRO A 210 17.40 -9.86 15.79
C PRO A 210 17.27 -8.92 17.00
N THR A 211 18.26 -9.02 17.88
CA THR A 211 18.50 -8.18 19.05
C THR A 211 18.90 -6.77 18.60
N HIS A 212 18.31 -5.75 19.22
CA HIS A 212 18.68 -4.35 19.09
C HIS A 212 20.16 -4.13 19.42
N VAL A 213 20.94 -3.69 18.44
CA VAL A 213 22.25 -3.07 18.65
C VAL A 213 22.05 -1.55 18.59
N THR A 214 22.14 -0.92 19.76
CA THR A 214 22.26 0.53 19.90
C THR A 214 23.68 0.92 19.54
N GLN A 215 23.89 1.46 18.34
CA GLN A 215 25.17 2.03 17.94
C GLN A 215 25.05 3.56 17.90
N ARG A 216 25.66 4.22 18.88
CA ARG A 216 26.01 5.64 18.82
C ARG A 216 27.19 5.81 17.86
N VAL A 217 27.07 6.72 16.90
CA VAL A 217 28.18 7.24 16.08
C VAL A 217 27.92 8.75 15.88
N PRO A 218 28.97 9.59 15.86
CA PRO A 218 28.92 10.96 16.36
C PRO A 218 28.57 12.00 15.28
N GLU A 219 28.30 13.22 15.75
CA GLU A 219 28.25 14.46 14.97
C GLU A 219 29.46 14.59 14.06
N THR A 220 29.22 14.83 12.77
CA THR A 220 30.23 15.39 11.86
C THR A 220 29.58 16.48 11.03
N THR A 221 30.04 17.69 11.29
CA THR A 221 29.81 18.91 10.52
C THR A 221 30.44 18.77 9.12
N MET A 222 29.69 19.06 8.06
CA MET A 222 30.24 19.32 6.72
C MET A 222 29.28 20.25 5.97
N GLN A 223 29.55 21.56 5.95
CA GLN A 223 30.23 22.32 4.89
C GLN A 223 29.63 22.14 3.47
N TYR A 224 29.00 23.22 3.01
CA TYR A 224 28.45 23.42 1.68
C TYR A 224 29.55 23.44 0.61
N HIS A 225 29.35 22.68 -0.47
CA HIS A 225 30.00 22.93 -1.76
C HIS A 225 28.94 23.06 -2.86
N ALA A 226 29.13 24.07 -3.70
CA ALA A 226 28.26 24.43 -4.81
C ALA A 226 28.61 23.67 -6.09
N GLY A 227 27.57 23.32 -6.87
CA GLY A 227 27.62 23.23 -8.34
C GLY A 227 27.88 21.85 -8.97
N LEU A 228 26.83 21.21 -9.50
CA LEU A 228 26.57 20.99 -10.94
C LEU A 228 25.25 20.19 -11.12
N PRO A 229 24.56 20.29 -12.28
CA PRO A 229 23.26 19.66 -12.50
C PRO A 229 23.39 18.22 -13.02
N GLU A 230 22.61 17.30 -12.45
CA GLU A 230 22.43 15.92 -12.93
C GLU A 230 21.11 15.77 -13.71
N PRO A 231 21.01 14.75 -14.60
CA PRO A 231 20.01 14.66 -15.66
C PRO A 231 18.64 14.15 -15.17
N ASP A 232 17.64 14.49 -15.99
CA ASP A 232 16.21 14.29 -15.84
C ASP A 232 15.83 12.81 -16.04
N ASP A 233 15.69 12.05 -14.94
CA ASP A 233 15.00 10.77 -14.91
C ASP A 233 13.63 10.93 -14.24
N GLY A 234 12.61 11.10 -15.07
CA GLY A 234 11.23 11.39 -14.72
C GLY A 234 10.47 10.26 -14.02
N LEU A 235 10.84 9.95 -12.78
CA LEU A 235 10.00 9.21 -11.85
C LEU A 235 9.88 10.00 -10.53
N PRO A 236 8.71 10.55 -10.18
CA PRO A 236 8.58 11.33 -8.95
C PRO A 236 8.77 10.42 -7.74
N ASP A 237 9.84 10.70 -6.99
CA ASP A 237 10.08 10.15 -5.67
C ASP A 237 8.92 10.51 -4.74
N VAL A 238 8.06 9.52 -4.46
CA VAL A 238 6.88 9.64 -3.58
C VAL A 238 7.27 9.95 -2.12
N ARG A 239 8.56 9.92 -1.77
CA ARG A 239 9.05 10.38 -0.45
C ARG A 239 9.21 11.89 -0.33
N LYS A 240 9.14 12.65 -1.43
CA LYS A 240 9.04 14.11 -1.40
C LYS A 240 7.61 14.53 -1.68
N VAL A 241 6.70 14.05 -0.83
CA VAL A 241 5.42 14.73 -0.65
C VAL A 241 5.77 16.09 -0.06
N PHE A 242 5.75 17.11 -0.91
CA PHE A 242 5.79 18.49 -0.46
C PHE A 242 4.53 18.74 0.36
N VAL A 243 4.64 18.59 1.68
CA VAL A 243 3.85 19.42 2.60
C VAL A 243 4.04 20.83 2.09
N GLN A 244 2.95 21.57 1.85
CA GLN A 244 2.99 22.99 1.48
C GLN A 244 4.17 23.64 2.18
N PRO A 245 5.22 24.06 1.45
CA PRO A 245 6.38 24.64 2.11
C PRO A 245 5.86 25.84 2.90
N PRO A 246 6.21 25.98 4.19
CA PRO A 246 5.90 27.19 4.93
C PRO A 246 6.47 28.46 4.26
N ASP A 247 7.32 28.31 3.24
CA ASP A 247 8.08 29.38 2.61
C ASP A 247 7.54 29.91 1.26
N VAL A 248 6.40 29.44 0.74
CA VAL A 248 5.90 29.95 -0.57
C VAL A 248 5.40 31.41 -0.51
N TYR A 249 5.13 31.93 0.68
CA TYR A 249 4.78 33.33 0.90
C TYR A 249 5.59 33.93 2.05
N LYS A 250 6.89 34.18 1.84
CA LYS A 250 7.58 35.18 2.66
C LYS A 250 7.11 36.57 2.21
N PRO A 251 6.35 37.33 3.02
CA PRO A 251 6.17 38.74 2.73
C PRO A 251 7.55 39.41 2.72
N LYS A 252 7.88 40.09 1.62
CA LYS A 252 9.05 40.97 1.56
C LYS A 252 8.93 41.96 2.72
N ASN A 253 9.87 41.85 3.67
CA ASN A 253 10.20 42.76 4.76
C ASN A 253 9.42 44.10 4.73
N ILE A 254 8.33 44.18 5.51
CA ILE A 254 7.88 45.46 6.05
C ILE A 254 8.56 45.60 7.40
N THR A 255 9.58 46.45 7.42
CA THR A 255 10.34 46.85 8.60
C THR A 255 9.41 47.46 9.66
N THR A 256 9.45 46.86 10.84
CA THR A 256 9.47 47.48 12.17
C THR A 256 8.55 48.67 12.41
N PHE A 257 7.42 48.45 13.09
CA PHE A 257 6.91 49.39 14.08
C PHE A 257 6.23 48.64 15.24
N ARG A 258 6.69 48.92 16.46
CA ARG A 258 6.14 48.55 17.77
C ARG A 258 6.38 49.78 18.67
N PRO A 259 5.66 49.97 19.79
CA PRO A 259 4.22 50.15 19.94
C PRO A 259 3.90 51.47 20.71
N ALA A 260 2.69 52.01 20.60
CA ALA A 260 2.20 52.98 21.59
C ALA A 260 1.32 52.24 22.60
N ALA A 261 1.85 52.03 23.80
CA ALA A 261 1.12 51.51 24.94
C ALA A 261 0.01 52.49 25.33
N SER A 262 -1.18 51.95 25.57
CA SER A 262 -2.35 52.66 26.06
C SER A 262 -2.33 52.64 27.58
N ASP A 263 -2.06 53.79 28.20
CA ASP A 263 -2.29 54.02 29.62
C ASP A 263 -3.79 54.29 29.83
N TYR A 264 -4.50 53.35 30.46
CA TYR A 264 -5.81 53.60 31.06
C TYR A 264 -5.66 53.63 32.58
N HIS A 265 -5.59 54.84 33.13
CA HIS A 265 -5.75 55.10 34.56
C HIS A 265 -7.24 55.05 34.92
N ILE A 266 -7.61 54.11 35.79
CA ILE A 266 -8.90 54.08 36.49
C ILE A 266 -8.84 55.09 37.65
N SER A 267 -9.54 56.22 37.53
CA SER A 267 -9.85 57.09 38.65
C SER A 267 -11.14 56.63 39.31
N ARG A 268 -11.00 56.15 40.56
CA ARG A 268 -12.11 55.82 41.46
C ARG A 268 -12.14 56.91 42.54
N SER A 269 -13.04 57.87 42.40
CA SER A 269 -13.26 58.92 43.41
C SER A 269 -14.64 58.75 44.02
N HIS A 270 -14.64 58.52 45.34
CA HIS A 270 -15.79 58.51 46.21
C HIS A 270 -16.45 59.89 46.30
N LEU A 271 -17.78 59.92 46.42
CA LEU A 271 -18.55 61.02 46.97
C LEU A 271 -19.45 60.46 48.08
N VAL A 272 -19.10 60.81 49.31
CA VAL A 272 -19.97 61.03 50.47
C VAL A 272 -19.62 62.42 50.98
#